data_AF-A0A821QJ41-F1
#
_entry.id   AF-A0A821QJ41-F1
#
_cell.length_a   1.000
_cell.length_b   1.000
_cell.length_c   1.000
_cell.angle_alpha   90.00
_cell.angle_beta   90.00
_cell.angle_gamma   90.00
#
_symmetry.space_group_name_H-M   'P 1'
#
loop_
_entity.id
_entity.type
_entity.pdbx_description
1 polymer ?
#
loop_
_entity_poly.entity_id
_entity_poly.type
_entity_poly.pdbx_seq_one_letter_code
_entity_poly.pdbx_strand_id
1 'polypeptide(L)'
;SGHGRLARPPSRSSAWQFNFNTPINYNDWQLNCGGYDHHWAMGGQCGVCGDPIDGPRDNEAPNGKYFTGTIVGTYKAGEVIDVRVEMMANHMGWFFF
;
A
#
# COMPACT_ATOMS: atom_id res chain seq x y z
N SER A 1 2.82 -16.14 4.12
CA SER A 1 1.97 -15.25 3.33
C SER A 1 1.39 -14.14 4.20
N GLY A 2 2.19 -13.09 4.46
CA GLY A 2 1.80 -11.93 5.27
C GLY A 2 0.84 -11.03 4.54
N HIS A 3 -0.14 -10.52 5.29
CA HIS A 3 -1.18 -9.68 4.75
C HIS A 3 -1.44 -8.55 5.71
N GLY A 4 -1.32 -7.33 5.21
CA GLY A 4 -1.52 -6.14 6.00
C GLY A 4 -1.53 -4.91 5.13
N ARG A 5 -1.90 -3.79 5.74
CA ARG A 5 -2.09 -2.51 5.06
C ARG A 5 -1.77 -1.36 5.99
N LEU A 6 -1.38 -0.23 5.38
CA LEU A 6 -1.29 1.04 6.08
C LEU A 6 -2.72 1.60 6.26
N ALA A 7 -3.18 1.66 7.50
CA ALA A 7 -4.52 2.10 7.87
C ALA A 7 -4.57 3.57 8.30
N ARG A 8 -3.47 4.11 8.85
CA ARG A 8 -3.36 5.53 9.21
C ARG A 8 -1.95 6.08 8.92
N PRO A 9 -1.82 7.13 8.10
CA PRO A 9 -2.82 7.57 7.12
C PRO A 9 -3.12 6.41 6.14
N PRO A 10 -4.37 6.21 5.69
CA PRO A 10 -4.70 5.04 4.88
C PRO A 10 -3.98 5.06 3.53
N SER A 11 -3.44 3.90 3.13
CA SER A 11 -2.81 3.75 1.80
C SER A 11 -3.82 4.00 0.66
N ARG A 12 -3.31 4.22 -0.56
CA ARG A 12 -4.14 4.44 -1.76
C ARG A 12 -5.18 3.34 -1.98
N SER A 13 -4.79 2.07 -1.85
CA SER A 13 -5.71 0.94 -1.97
C SER A 13 -6.67 0.78 -0.79
N SER A 14 -6.37 1.33 0.38
CA SER A 14 -7.18 1.17 1.60
C SER A 14 -8.09 2.37 1.90
N ALA A 15 -7.86 3.53 1.28
CA ALA A 15 -8.57 4.77 1.59
C ALA A 15 -10.10 4.63 1.52
N TRP A 16 -10.63 3.80 0.62
CA TRP A 16 -12.06 3.56 0.51
C TRP A 16 -12.68 2.96 1.80
N GLN A 17 -11.91 2.20 2.59
CA GLN A 17 -12.39 1.64 3.86
C GLN A 17 -12.53 2.69 4.97
N PHE A 18 -11.93 3.87 4.78
CA PHE A 18 -11.97 4.98 5.71
C PHE A 18 -12.84 6.13 5.21
N ASN A 19 -13.86 5.80 4.39
CA ASN A 19 -14.86 6.73 3.85
C ASN A 19 -14.30 7.80 2.88
N PHE A 20 -13.12 7.59 2.31
CA PHE A 20 -12.66 8.42 1.21
C PHE A 20 -13.32 7.98 -0.11
N ASN A 21 -13.63 8.94 -0.98
CA ASN A 21 -14.17 8.69 -2.32
C ASN A 21 -13.06 8.23 -3.28
N THR A 22 -12.54 7.03 -3.06
CA THR A 22 -11.50 6.39 -3.88
C THR A 22 -11.99 5.03 -4.40
N PRO A 23 -11.50 4.54 -5.55
CA PRO A 23 -11.86 3.23 -6.07
C PRO A 23 -11.64 2.11 -5.05
N ILE A 24 -12.57 1.16 -5.01
CA ILE A 24 -12.52 0.03 -4.08
C ILE A 24 -11.43 -0.95 -4.55
N ASN A 25 -10.53 -1.30 -3.63
CA ASN A 25 -9.67 -2.47 -3.75
C ASN A 25 -10.01 -3.45 -2.62
N TYR A 26 -10.70 -4.55 -2.93
CA TYR A 26 -11.01 -5.59 -1.95
C TYR A 26 -9.79 -6.41 -1.52
N ASN A 27 -8.66 -6.29 -2.23
CA ASN A 27 -7.40 -6.94 -1.90
C ASN A 27 -6.34 -5.92 -1.43
N ASP A 28 -6.77 -4.86 -0.74
CA ASP A 28 -5.90 -3.76 -0.30
C ASP A 28 -4.83 -4.18 0.72
N TRP A 29 -4.96 -5.35 1.31
CA TRP A 29 -3.96 -5.99 2.19
C TRP A 29 -3.00 -6.95 1.46
N GLN A 30 -3.05 -7.04 0.12
CA GLN A 30 -2.26 -7.97 -0.70
C GLN A 30 -1.31 -7.26 -1.68
N LEU A 31 -0.85 -6.05 -1.35
CA LEU A 31 0.18 -5.34 -2.13
C LEU A 31 1.57 -5.91 -1.82
N ASN A 32 1.81 -7.14 -2.27
CA ASN A 32 2.96 -7.98 -1.94
C ASN A 32 3.91 -8.18 -3.13
N CYS A 33 4.08 -7.15 -3.97
CA CYS A 33 5.00 -7.15 -5.12
C CYS A 33 4.67 -8.19 -6.19
N GLY A 34 3.39 -8.61 -6.28
CA GLY A 34 2.95 -9.68 -7.19
C GLY A 34 3.06 -11.10 -6.62
N GLY A 35 3.42 -11.24 -5.34
CA GLY A 35 3.61 -12.52 -4.66
C GLY A 35 5.08 -12.91 -4.52
N TYR A 36 5.36 -13.80 -3.57
CA TYR A 36 6.74 -14.16 -3.16
C TYR A 36 7.57 -14.70 -4.32
N ASP A 37 7.07 -15.71 -5.04
CA ASP A 37 7.83 -16.36 -6.12
C ASP A 37 8.12 -15.37 -7.26
N HIS A 38 7.13 -14.54 -7.59
CA HIS A 38 7.26 -13.50 -8.62
C HIS A 38 8.28 -12.43 -8.23
N HIS A 39 8.19 -11.93 -6.99
CA HIS A 39 9.12 -10.93 -6.45
C HIS A 39 10.57 -11.38 -6.55
N TRP A 40 10.86 -12.65 -6.22
CA TRP A 40 12.22 -13.20 -6.32
C TRP A 40 12.64 -13.50 -7.75
N ALA A 41 11.73 -13.94 -8.63
CA ALA A 41 12.01 -14.07 -10.06
C ALA A 41 12.41 -12.72 -10.69
N MET A 42 11.87 -11.62 -10.15
CA MET A 42 12.19 -10.25 -10.55
C MET A 42 13.41 -9.65 -9.82
N GLY A 43 14.25 -10.48 -9.22
CA GLY A 43 15.49 -10.05 -8.55
C GLY A 43 15.24 -9.25 -7.28
N GLY A 44 14.11 -9.48 -6.60
CA GLY A 44 13.76 -8.77 -5.37
C GLY A 44 13.23 -7.36 -5.62
N GLN A 45 12.89 -7.00 -6.86
CA GLN A 45 12.36 -5.69 -7.21
C GLN A 45 10.85 -5.59 -6.97
N CYS A 46 10.38 -4.43 -6.50
CA CYS A 46 8.98 -4.17 -6.20
C CYS A 46 8.60 -2.76 -6.65
N GLY A 47 7.34 -2.55 -7.02
CA GLY A 47 6.79 -1.21 -7.17
C GLY A 47 6.87 -0.42 -5.88
N VAL A 48 7.06 0.89 -6.00
CA VAL A 48 7.19 1.76 -4.82
C VAL A 48 5.91 1.81 -3.98
N CYS A 49 4.78 1.40 -4.56
CA CYS A 49 3.49 1.27 -3.88
C CYS A 49 3.01 -0.18 -3.75
N GLY A 50 3.90 -1.17 -3.87
CA GLY A 50 3.61 -2.60 -3.60
C GLY A 50 3.07 -3.41 -4.78
N ASP A 51 2.90 -2.81 -5.96
CA ASP A 51 2.55 -3.51 -7.20
C ASP A 51 3.75 -4.31 -7.76
N PRO A 52 3.53 -5.39 -8.55
CA PRO A 52 4.60 -6.12 -9.23
C PRO A 52 5.43 -5.22 -10.15
N ILE A 53 6.76 -5.47 -10.23
CA ILE A 53 7.69 -4.59 -10.94
C ILE A 53 7.45 -4.51 -12.46
N ASP A 54 6.92 -5.57 -13.04
CA ASP A 54 6.66 -5.81 -14.47
C ASP A 54 5.16 -5.84 -14.80
N GLY A 55 4.30 -5.42 -13.87
CA GLY A 55 2.86 -5.33 -14.06
C GLY A 55 2.30 -3.90 -14.08
N PRO A 56 0.98 -3.75 -14.22
CA PRO A 56 0.30 -2.48 -14.06
C PRO A 56 0.61 -1.85 -12.69
N ARG A 57 0.94 -0.55 -12.69
CA ARG A 57 1.26 0.23 -11.48
C ARG A 57 0.00 0.91 -10.94
N ASP A 58 -0.99 0.10 -10.59
CA ASP A 58 -2.32 0.59 -10.23
C ASP A 58 -2.31 1.50 -9.00
N ASN A 59 -1.33 1.37 -8.11
CA ASN A 59 -1.20 2.20 -6.92
C ASN A 59 -0.28 3.42 -7.13
N GLU A 60 0.38 3.59 -8.28
CA GLU A 60 1.39 4.63 -8.48
C GLU A 60 0.85 5.87 -9.20
N ALA A 61 1.48 7.01 -8.93
CA ALA A 61 1.18 8.25 -9.65
C ALA A 61 1.88 8.24 -11.03
N PRO A 62 1.39 8.98 -12.03
CA PRO A 62 0.17 9.79 -12.04
C PRO A 62 -1.06 9.06 -12.59
N ASN A 63 -0.91 7.83 -13.09
CA ASN A 63 -1.92 7.15 -13.90
C ASN A 63 -2.47 5.86 -13.26
N GLY A 64 -2.02 5.51 -12.05
CA GLY A 64 -2.50 4.33 -11.35
C GLY A 64 -3.99 4.44 -11.04
N LYS A 65 -4.72 3.33 -11.21
CA LYS A 65 -6.15 3.22 -10.91
C LYS A 65 -6.53 3.74 -9.51
N TYR A 66 -5.70 3.52 -8.51
CA TYR A 66 -5.91 3.93 -7.11
C TYR A 66 -5.26 5.30 -6.78
N PHE A 67 -4.59 5.92 -7.74
CA PHE A 67 -4.09 7.28 -7.61
C PHE A 67 -5.17 8.29 -8.02
N THR A 68 -5.87 8.83 -7.03
CA THR A 68 -6.98 9.79 -7.24
C THR A 68 -6.62 11.24 -6.93
N GLY A 69 -5.42 11.49 -6.40
CA GLY A 69 -5.06 12.79 -5.82
C GLY A 69 -5.71 13.10 -4.46
N THR A 70 -6.40 12.13 -3.85
CA THR A 70 -7.03 12.31 -2.53
C THR A 70 -5.98 12.48 -1.44
N ILE A 71 -6.08 13.58 -0.68
CA ILE A 71 -5.27 13.82 0.52
C ILE A 71 -5.92 13.13 1.70
N VAL A 72 -5.24 12.11 2.23
CA VAL A 72 -5.73 11.26 3.35
C VAL A 72 -5.21 11.69 4.72
N GLY A 73 -4.27 12.63 4.75
CA GLY A 73 -3.68 13.19 5.96
C GLY A 73 -2.87 14.43 5.63
N THR A 74 -2.92 15.43 6.51
CA THR A 74 -2.17 16.67 6.41
C THR A 74 -1.39 16.86 7.69
N TYR A 75 -0.09 17.07 7.57
CA TYR A 75 0.83 17.14 8.70
C TYR A 75 1.79 18.32 8.51
N LYS A 76 2.37 18.80 9.61
CA LYS A 76 3.43 19.81 9.61
C LYS A 76 4.80 19.15 9.44
N ALA A 77 5.74 19.89 8.86
CA ALA A 77 7.13 19.44 8.79
C ALA A 77 7.68 19.23 10.21
N GLY A 78 8.28 18.05 10.46
CA GLY A 78 8.79 17.66 11.77
C GLY A 78 7.74 17.19 12.77
N GLU A 79 6.47 17.09 12.39
CA GLU A 79 5.42 16.54 13.24
C GLU A 79 5.65 15.04 13.47
N VAL A 80 5.61 14.62 14.74
CA VAL A 80 5.55 13.19 15.10
C VAL A 80 4.11 12.73 14.94
N ILE A 81 3.90 11.74 14.08
CA ILE A 81 2.56 11.26 13.73
C ILE A 81 2.35 9.81 14.16
N ASP A 82 1.11 9.49 14.54
CA ASP A 82 0.70 8.11 14.76
C ASP A 82 0.48 7.40 13.42
N VAL A 83 1.26 6.36 13.19
CA VAL A 83 1.09 5.46 12.05
C VAL A 83 0.45 4.15 12.52
N ARG A 84 -0.55 3.66 11.78
CA ARG A 84 -1.21 2.37 12.08
C ARG A 84 -1.09 1.42 10.89
N VAL A 85 -0.54 0.24 11.15
CA VAL A 85 -0.60 -0.92 10.26
C VAL A 85 -1.66 -1.89 10.79
N GLU A 86 -2.57 -2.33 9.92
CA GLU A 86 -3.54 -3.38 10.21
C GLU A 86 -3.07 -4.69 9.58
N MET A 87 -2.98 -5.75 10.39
CA MET A 87 -2.50 -7.06 9.97
C MET A 87 -3.66 -8.04 9.86
N MET A 88 -3.86 -8.59 8.67
CA MET A 88 -4.85 -9.66 8.41
C MET A 88 -4.23 -11.05 8.53
N ALA A 89 -2.93 -11.17 8.27
CA ALA A 89 -2.13 -12.36 8.55
C ALA A 89 -0.73 -11.94 9.03
N ASN A 90 -0.39 -12.29 10.27
CA ASN A 90 0.90 -11.94 10.88
C ASN A 90 2.00 -12.92 10.46
N HIS A 91 3.07 -12.40 9.86
CA HIS A 91 4.22 -13.17 9.36
C HIS A 91 5.54 -12.81 10.04
N MET A 92 5.48 -12.12 11.19
CA MET A 92 6.66 -11.59 11.89
C MET A 92 7.43 -10.57 11.02
N GLY A 93 8.61 -10.15 11.48
CA GLY A 93 9.44 -9.16 10.79
C GLY A 93 9.27 -7.74 11.34
N TRP A 94 9.54 -6.74 10.50
CA TRP A 94 9.66 -5.33 10.88
C TRP A 94 9.05 -4.43 9.80
N PHE A 95 8.60 -3.24 10.21
CA PHE A 95 8.08 -2.20 9.32
C PHE A 95 9.07 -1.04 9.23
N PHE A 96 9.14 -0.43 8.06
CA PHE A 96 9.88 0.80 7.79
C PHE A 96 8.94 1.79 7.08
N PHE A 97 9.18 3.08 7.29
CA PHE A 97 8.39 4.19 6.77
C PHE A 97 9.32 5.28 6.25
#